data_AF-A0A6L7WMM1-F1
#
_entry.id   AF-A0A6L7WMM1-F1
#
_cell.length_a   1.000
_cell.length_b   1.000
_cell.length_c   1.000
_cell.angle_alpha   90.00
_cell.angle_beta   90.00
_cell.angle_gamma   90.00
#
_symmetry.space_group_name_H-M   'P 1'
#
loop_
_entity.id
_entity.type
_entity.pdbx_description
1 polymer ?
#
loop_
_entity_poly.entity_id
_entity_poly.type
_entity_poly.pdbx_seq_one_letter_code
_entity_poly.pdbx_strand_id
1 'polypeptide(L)'
;MRRLYDAEPAERERVVHTLTAAFESEPDLEFAWLHGSFLSGGGFHDVDVGVHLTAAADVRSRRVLDLGLRLDRDTGFPVDVRVLNDAPVTFLF
;
A
#
# COMPACT_ATOMS: atom_id res chain seq x y z
N MET A 1 7.92 18.36 -7.34
CA MET A 1 6.68 18.61 -6.57
C MET A 1 5.83 17.34 -6.69
N ARG A 2 5.51 16.66 -5.58
CA ARG A 2 4.58 15.51 -5.64
C ARG A 2 3.18 16.04 -5.98
N ARG A 3 2.49 15.38 -6.92
CA ARG A 3 1.12 15.74 -7.31
C ARG A 3 0.18 15.51 -6.14
N LEU A 4 -0.77 16.42 -5.92
CA LEU A 4 -1.87 16.21 -4.98
C LEU A 4 -3.03 15.58 -5.76
N TYR A 5 -3.52 14.45 -5.28
CA TYR A 5 -4.70 13.76 -5.78
C TYR A 5 -5.89 14.09 -4.88
N ASP A 6 -7.07 14.02 -5.47
CA ASP A 6 -8.34 13.99 -4.74
C ASP A 6 -9.16 12.84 -5.31
N ALA A 7 -9.94 12.19 -4.45
CA ALA A 7 -10.76 11.04 -4.78
C ALA A 7 -12.06 11.12 -3.98
N GLU A 8 -13.18 11.03 -4.67
CA GLU A 8 -14.49 10.94 -4.04
C GLU A 8 -14.61 9.64 -3.23
N PRO A 9 -15.52 9.57 -2.25
CA PRO A 9 -15.67 8.39 -1.39
C PRO A 9 -15.80 7.06 -2.15
N ALA A 10 -16.57 7.04 -3.25
CA ALA A 10 -16.74 5.85 -4.08
C ALA A 10 -15.44 5.42 -4.79
N GLU A 11 -14.62 6.39 -5.18
CA GLU A 11 -13.31 6.11 -5.77
C GLU A 11 -12.33 5.56 -4.73
N ARG A 12 -12.36 6.08 -3.50
CA ARG A 12 -11.55 5.53 -2.40
C ARG A 12 -11.96 4.12 -2.07
N GLU A 13 -13.27 3.83 -2.03
CA GLU A 13 -13.78 2.49 -1.82
C GLU A 13 -13.33 1.53 -2.93
N ARG A 14 -13.36 1.97 -4.20
CA ARG A 14 -12.81 1.21 -5.33
C ARG A 14 -11.32 0.91 -5.16
N VAL A 15 -10.52 1.89 -4.73
CA VAL A 15 -9.09 1.67 -4.45
C VAL A 15 -8.91 0.66 -3.34
N VAL A 16 -9.64 0.77 -2.22
CA VAL A 16 -9.59 -0.19 -1.12
C VAL A 16 -9.94 -1.60 -1.60
N HIS A 17 -11.00 -1.76 -2.39
CA HIS A 17 -11.38 -3.05 -2.94
C HIS A 17 -10.31 -3.64 -3.87
N THR A 18 -9.68 -2.79 -4.69
CA THR A 18 -8.60 -3.19 -5.60
C THR A 18 -7.37 -3.67 -4.81
N LEU A 19 -6.99 -2.95 -3.76
CA LEU A 19 -5.91 -3.36 -2.85
C LEU A 19 -6.22 -4.70 -2.18
N THR A 20 -7.42 -4.85 -1.63
CA THR A 20 -7.84 -6.10 -0.98
C THR A 20 -7.75 -7.28 -1.94
N ALA A 21 -8.33 -7.17 -3.14
CA ALA A 21 -8.30 -8.25 -4.13
C ALA A 21 -6.86 -8.59 -4.57
N ALA A 22 -6.00 -7.57 -4.72
CA ALA A 22 -4.59 -7.81 -5.04
C ALA A 22 -3.88 -8.56 -3.91
N PHE A 23 -4.05 -8.15 -2.65
CA PHE A 23 -3.41 -8.76 -1.50
C PHE A 23 -3.91 -10.18 -1.21
N GLU A 24 -5.19 -10.48 -1.43
CA GLU A 24 -5.74 -11.84 -1.29
C GLU A 24 -5.09 -12.84 -2.26
N SER A 25 -4.53 -12.36 -3.37
CA SER A 25 -3.82 -13.21 -4.34
C SER A 25 -2.36 -13.46 -4.00
N GLU A 26 -1.82 -12.83 -2.94
CA GLU A 26 -0.41 -12.92 -2.56
C GLU A 26 -0.20 -13.96 -1.44
N PRO A 27 0.37 -15.15 -1.73
CA PRO A 27 0.44 -16.25 -0.77
C PRO A 27 1.43 -16.01 0.38
N ASP A 28 2.36 -15.07 0.20
CA ASP A 28 3.37 -14.70 1.18
C ASP A 28 2.97 -13.49 2.03
N LEU A 29 1.77 -12.91 1.83
CA LEU A 29 1.26 -11.77 2.59
C LEU A 29 0.33 -12.25 3.70
N GLU A 30 0.69 -11.98 4.96
CA GLU A 30 -0.15 -12.36 6.12
C GLU A 30 -1.19 -11.29 6.44
N PHE A 31 -0.78 -10.03 6.41
CA PHE A 31 -1.66 -8.89 6.59
C PHE A 31 -1.07 -7.62 5.97
N ALA A 32 -1.95 -6.65 5.71
CA ALA A 32 -1.59 -5.32 5.25
C ALA A 32 -2.36 -4.23 6.02
N TRP A 33 -1.72 -3.09 6.24
CA TRP A 33 -2.29 -1.90 6.87
C TRP A 33 -2.31 -0.75 5.90
N LEU A 34 -3.50 -0.24 5.61
CA LEU A 34 -3.67 1.02 4.90
C LEU A 34 -3.55 2.18 5.90
N HIS A 35 -2.75 3.19 5.60
CA HIS A 35 -2.54 4.33 6.49
C HIS A 35 -2.32 5.63 5.70
N GLY A 36 -1.97 6.70 6.42
CA GLY A 36 -1.58 7.97 5.84
C GLY A 36 -2.74 8.83 5.32
N SER A 37 -2.37 9.80 4.48
CA SER A 37 -3.27 10.88 4.05
C SER A 37 -4.47 10.39 3.24
N PHE A 38 -4.37 9.23 2.60
CA PHE A 38 -5.46 8.59 1.85
C PHE A 38 -6.71 8.31 2.71
N LEU A 39 -6.59 8.16 4.02
CA LEU A 39 -7.74 7.93 4.90
C LEU A 39 -8.40 9.22 5.42
N SER A 40 -7.76 10.38 5.22
CA SER A 40 -8.20 11.64 5.84
C SER A 40 -9.41 12.31 5.18
N GLY A 41 -9.90 11.79 4.05
CA GLY A 41 -11.02 12.36 3.29
C GLY A 41 -10.66 13.63 2.48
N GLY A 42 -9.48 14.21 2.68
CA GLY A 42 -8.92 15.30 1.86
C GLY A 42 -7.93 14.80 0.82
N GLY A 43 -7.23 15.73 0.17
CA GLY A 43 -6.22 15.39 -0.83
C GLY A 43 -5.07 14.54 -0.27
N PHE A 44 -4.51 13.67 -1.11
CA PHE A 44 -3.42 12.76 -0.77
C PHE A 44 -2.35 12.74 -1.86
N HIS A 45 -1.13 12.30 -1.53
CA HIS A 45 -0.03 12.21 -2.51
C HIS A 45 0.17 10.79 -3.05
N ASP A 46 -0.04 9.82 -2.18
CA ASP A 46 0.16 8.39 -2.35
C ASP A 46 -0.81 7.64 -1.42
N VAL A 47 -0.98 6.36 -1.71
CA VAL A 47 -1.72 5.41 -0.88
C VAL A 47 -0.69 4.61 -0.08
N ASP A 48 -0.54 4.91 1.20
CA ASP A 48 0.48 4.27 2.03
C ASP A 48 -0.01 2.92 2.56
N VAL A 49 0.76 1.85 2.27
CA VAL A 49 0.41 0.49 2.70
C VAL A 49 1.60 -0.21 3.36
N GLY A 50 1.46 -0.56 4.63
CA GLY A 50 2.37 -1.47 5.33
C GLY A 50 1.99 -2.93 5.05
N VAL A 51 2.93 -3.79 4.71
CA VAL A 51 2.71 -5.23 4.48
C VAL A 51 3.61 -6.08 5.37
N HIS A 52 3.04 -7.15 5.95
CA HIS A 52 3.81 -8.19 6.62
C HIS A 52 3.90 -9.42 5.73
N LEU A 53 5.13 -9.87 5.46
CA LEU A 53 5.41 -10.97 4.54
C LEU A 53 6.05 -12.15 5.26
N THR A 54 5.65 -13.37 4.91
CA THR A 54 6.33 -14.61 5.34
C THR A 54 7.63 -14.86 4.56
N ALA A 55 7.83 -14.15 3.46
CA ALA A 55 9.01 -14.26 2.61
C ALA A 55 10.31 -13.95 3.38
N ALA A 56 11.40 -14.57 2.94
CA ALA A 56 12.73 -14.37 3.51
C ALA A 56 13.19 -12.90 3.34
N ALA A 57 13.95 -12.39 4.32
CA ALA A 57 14.32 -10.97 4.38
C ALA A 57 15.05 -10.47 3.12
N ASP A 58 15.87 -11.32 2.50
CA ASP A 58 16.63 -11.03 1.29
C ASP A 58 15.76 -10.83 0.03
N VAL A 59 14.52 -11.31 0.05
CA VAL A 59 13.57 -11.16 -1.07
C VAL A 59 12.48 -10.11 -0.83
N ARG A 60 12.21 -9.71 0.43
CA ARG A 60 11.12 -8.77 0.78
C ARG A 60 11.21 -7.43 0.06
N SER A 61 12.39 -6.83 -0.03
CA SER A 61 12.55 -5.50 -0.65
C SER A 61 12.19 -5.50 -2.13
N ARG A 62 12.66 -6.51 -2.88
CA ARG A 62 12.30 -6.66 -4.29
C ARG A 62 10.81 -6.95 -4.45
N ARG A 63 10.28 -7.82 -3.59
CA ARG A 63 8.88 -8.21 -3.59
C ARG A 63 7.95 -7.01 -3.41
N VAL A 64 8.26 -6.14 -2.46
CA VAL A 64 7.50 -4.92 -2.17
C VAL A 64 7.58 -3.90 -3.30
N LEU A 65 8.74 -3.77 -3.95
CA LEU A 65 8.88 -2.91 -5.14
C LEU A 65 7.98 -3.40 -6.29
N ASP A 66 8.02 -4.70 -6.60
CA ASP A 66 7.22 -5.31 -7.65
C ASP A 66 5.70 -5.21 -7.33
N LEU A 67 5.34 -5.36 -6.05
CA LEU A 67 3.97 -5.20 -5.58
C LEU A 67 3.50 -3.75 -5.73
N GLY A 68 4.29 -2.77 -5.28
CA GLY A 68 3.97 -1.34 -5.42
C GLY A 68 3.73 -0.94 -6.88
N LEU A 69 4.62 -1.32 -7.81
CA LEU A 69 4.44 -1.03 -9.24
C LEU A 69 3.16 -1.64 -9.84
N ARG A 70 2.75 -2.82 -9.37
CA ARG A 70 1.48 -3.43 -9.79
C ARG A 70 0.29 -2.67 -9.23
N LEU A 71 0.32 -2.32 -7.95
CA LEU A 71 -0.76 -1.59 -7.30
C LEU A 71 -0.91 -0.16 -7.84
N ASP A 72 0.20 0.50 -8.21
CA ASP A 72 0.17 1.80 -8.89
C ASP A 72 -0.73 1.74 -10.13
N ARG A 73 -0.49 0.72 -10.96
CA ARG A 73 -1.23 0.50 -12.20
C ARG A 73 -2.68 0.12 -11.93
N ASP A 74 -2.90 -0.78 -10.98
CA ASP A 74 -4.22 -1.38 -10.75
C ASP A 74 -5.16 -0.38 -10.04
N THR A 75 -4.64 0.46 -9.14
CA THR A 75 -5.42 1.48 -8.43
C THR A 75 -5.58 2.79 -9.20
N GLY A 76 -4.59 3.12 -10.06
CA GLY A 76 -4.49 4.39 -10.77
C GLY A 76 -3.84 5.52 -9.97
N PHE A 77 -3.36 5.22 -8.75
CA PHE A 77 -2.69 6.17 -7.86
C PHE A 77 -1.33 5.62 -7.43
N PRO A 78 -0.34 6.45 -7.11
CA PRO A 78 0.89 5.98 -6.49
C PRO A 78 0.60 5.28 -5.17
N VAL A 79 1.15 4.09 -4.96
CA VAL A 79 1.01 3.25 -3.77
C VAL A 79 2.39 3.04 -3.16
N ASP A 80 2.63 3.59 -1.98
CA ASP A 80 3.88 3.42 -1.25
C ASP A 80 3.76 2.18 -0.35
N VAL A 81 4.37 1.07 -0.79
CA VAL A 81 4.33 -0.20 -0.07
C VAL A 81 5.58 -0.34 0.80
N ARG A 82 5.40 -0.71 2.07
CA ARG A 82 6.50 -0.80 3.06
C ARG A 82 6.45 -2.11 3.82
N VAL A 83 7.62 -2.73 4.02
CA VAL A 83 7.77 -3.98 4.78
C VAL A 83 7.65 -3.68 6.27
N LEU A 84 6.66 -4.28 6.94
CA LEU A 84 6.45 -4.16 8.38
C LEU A 84 7.35 -5.07 9.21
N ASN A 85 7.82 -6.19 8.64
CA ASN A 85 8.61 -7.19 9.36
C ASN A 85 9.84 -6.61 10.07
N ASP A 86 10.50 -5.65 9.43
CA ASP A 86 11.75 -5.06 9.90
C ASP A 86 11.60 -3.54 10.16
N ALA A 87 10.36 -3.04 10.16
CA ALA A 87 10.09 -1.63 10.38
C ALA A 87 10.36 -1.25 11.84
N PRO A 88 11.04 -0.11 12.10
CA PRO A 88 11.20 0.38 13.46
C PRO A 88 9.82 0.68 14.07
N VAL A 89 9.66 0.57 15.39
CA VAL A 89 8.38 0.85 16.07
C VAL A 89 7.84 2.25 15.75
N THR A 90 8.73 3.22 15.52
CA THR A 90 8.38 4.59 15.09
C THR A 90 7.77 4.65 13.69
N PHE A 91 7.65 3.54 12.98
CA PHE A 91 6.92 3.45 11.72
C PHE A 91 5.40 3.35 11.95
N LEU A 92 4.97 2.90 13.14
CA LEU A 92 3.56 2.76 13.50
C LEU A 92 2.95 4.05 14.10
N PHE A 93 3.77 5.10 14.30
CA PHE A 93 3.42 6.35 14.98
C PHE A 93 3.95 7.55 14.19
#